data_AF-A0A2E5CBP2-F1
#
_entry.id   AF-A0A2E5CBP2-F1
#
_cell.length_a   1.000
_cell.length_b   1.000
_cell.length_c   1.000
_cell.angle_alpha   90.00
_cell.angle_beta   90.00
_cell.angle_gamma   90.00
#
_symmetry.space_group_name_H-M   'P 1'
#
loop_
_entity.id
_entity.type
_entity.pdbx_description
1 polymer ?
#
loop_
_entity_poly.entity_id
_entity_poly.type
_entity_poly.pdbx_seq_one_letter_code
_entity_poly.pdbx_strand_id
1 'polypeptide(L)'
;MAFHVNFELKAYSKNIDFIRAYLLEHCTKNLGKDFQKDTYFKTKTGRLKLREGNIENSLIFYNRPDLEGPKQSDVNLVKLGPDSGIREALRKANEIKVVVNKAREIFFIENVKFHLDEVGGLGEFIEIEAIDSDGSIGISKLKEQCDKYIKLFDIKPNDFINNSYSDMIMEKGEDFKTLLEDQFQEFSERIKKHLIQKQIKTKHNPDHACYRVKTLEEYESYKEKLNLIGDLLIESMVGGRLISTFRLHESLKGKTFETNIIELPQPKPNRVYELGFEHLEFVISEDFKSFSEKHKDLEFDWKGADKSFNPELRLPLGETSVKFHHQTLERVIEIEMAANS
;
A
#
# COMPACT_ATOMS: atom_id res chain seq x y z
N MET A 1 21.14 21.25 30.31
CA MET A 1 20.15 20.64 29.37
C MET A 1 20.26 21.43 28.09
N ALA A 2 20.55 20.80 26.96
CA ALA A 2 20.54 21.50 25.68
C ALA A 2 19.09 21.88 25.37
N PHE A 3 18.81 23.18 25.33
CA PHE A 3 17.52 23.69 24.87
C PHE A 3 17.49 23.51 23.36
N HIS A 4 16.74 22.52 22.89
CA HIS A 4 16.51 22.27 21.47
C HIS A 4 15.07 22.69 21.18
N VAL A 5 14.90 23.81 20.48
CA VAL A 5 13.57 24.31 20.08
C VAL A 5 13.47 24.23 18.58
N ASN A 6 12.45 23.53 18.08
CA ASN A 6 12.18 23.43 16.65
C ASN A 6 10.82 24.02 16.32
N PHE A 7 10.73 24.64 15.16
CA PHE A 7 9.46 24.92 14.50
C PHE A 7 9.42 24.13 13.20
N GLU A 8 8.53 23.15 13.12
CA GLU A 8 8.35 22.29 11.95
C GLU A 8 6.98 22.48 11.31
N LEU A 9 6.92 22.36 9.99
CA LEU A 9 5.69 22.21 9.24
C LEU A 9 5.85 21.16 8.16
N LYS A 10 4.74 20.56 7.77
CA LYS A 10 4.67 19.63 6.65
C LYS A 10 3.52 19.99 5.74
N ALA A 11 3.73 19.91 4.43
CA ALA A 11 2.72 20.24 3.45
C ALA A 11 2.82 19.34 2.21
N TYR A 12 1.69 19.15 1.54
CA TYR A 12 1.67 18.67 0.16
C TYR A 12 2.42 19.65 -0.74
N SER A 13 3.17 19.13 -1.72
CA SER A 13 3.78 19.94 -2.76
C SER A 13 3.15 19.61 -4.11
N LYS A 14 2.85 20.66 -4.89
CA LYS A 14 2.40 20.55 -6.29
C LYS A 14 3.49 20.99 -7.27
N ASN A 15 4.64 21.37 -6.75
CA ASN A 15 5.72 22.06 -7.44
C ASN A 15 7.08 21.62 -6.86
N ILE A 16 7.22 20.33 -6.51
CA ILE A 16 8.42 19.78 -5.88
C ILE A 16 9.68 20.07 -6.72
N ASP A 17 9.55 20.09 -8.06
CA ASP A 17 10.65 20.34 -8.98
C ASP A 17 11.21 21.76 -8.86
N PHE A 18 10.32 22.76 -8.74
CA PHE A 18 10.73 24.15 -8.50
C PHE A 18 11.44 24.28 -7.16
N ILE A 19 10.88 23.68 -6.11
CA ILE A 19 11.46 23.70 -4.77
C ILE A 19 12.83 23.01 -4.76
N ARG A 20 12.96 21.84 -5.40
CA ARG A 20 14.21 21.10 -5.53
C ARG A 20 15.27 21.92 -6.25
N ALA A 21 14.93 22.55 -7.36
CA ALA A 21 15.85 23.41 -8.10
C ALA A 21 16.36 24.57 -7.22
N TYR A 22 15.44 25.24 -6.50
CA TYR A 22 15.81 26.32 -5.58
C TYR A 22 16.74 25.83 -4.45
N LEU A 23 16.41 24.70 -3.82
CA LEU A 23 17.22 24.13 -2.73
C LEU A 23 18.60 23.70 -3.23
N LEU A 24 18.71 23.12 -4.42
CA LEU A 24 20.02 22.76 -5.00
C LEU A 24 20.91 23.99 -5.22
N GLU A 25 20.34 25.12 -5.62
CA GLU A 25 21.07 26.36 -5.86
C GLU A 25 21.48 27.07 -4.54
N HIS A 26 20.65 26.98 -3.49
CA HIS A 26 20.82 27.80 -2.27
C HIS A 26 21.23 27.01 -1.02
N CYS A 27 21.27 25.67 -1.08
CA CYS A 27 21.58 24.88 0.10
C CYS A 27 23.02 25.09 0.58
N THR A 28 23.17 25.18 1.90
CA THR A 28 24.47 25.09 2.57
C THR A 28 24.92 23.64 2.68
N LYS A 29 23.98 22.69 2.66
CA LYS A 29 24.26 21.25 2.70
C LYS A 29 23.18 20.46 1.96
N ASN A 30 23.62 19.49 1.16
CA ASN A 30 22.77 18.45 0.55
C ASN A 30 23.27 17.09 1.04
N LEU A 31 22.42 16.30 1.71
CA LEU A 31 22.78 14.96 2.18
C LEU A 31 22.43 13.86 1.17
N GLY A 32 21.75 14.19 0.08
CA GLY A 32 21.31 13.23 -0.94
C GLY A 32 19.92 12.65 -0.70
N LYS A 33 19.61 11.59 -1.45
CA LYS A 33 18.33 10.88 -1.45
C LYS A 33 18.42 9.59 -0.62
N ASP A 34 17.55 9.48 0.38
CA ASP A 34 17.39 8.33 1.26
C ASP A 34 16.08 7.58 0.94
N PHE A 35 16.21 6.34 0.50
CA PHE A 35 15.11 5.42 0.27
C PHE A 35 14.77 4.72 1.58
N GLN A 36 13.76 5.23 2.26
CA GLN A 36 13.40 4.83 3.61
C GLN A 36 12.20 3.88 3.59
N LYS A 37 12.35 2.78 4.33
CA LYS A 37 11.27 1.88 4.75
C LYS A 37 11.05 2.04 6.24
N ASP A 38 9.94 2.69 6.57
CA ASP A 38 9.51 2.94 7.94
C ASP A 38 8.45 1.89 8.33
N THR A 39 8.85 0.87 9.11
CA THR A 39 7.93 -0.14 9.66
C THR A 39 7.41 0.30 11.03
N TYR A 40 6.11 0.55 11.13
CA TYR A 40 5.43 0.87 12.37
C TYR A 40 4.87 -0.39 13.01
N PHE A 41 5.01 -0.50 14.33
CA PHE A 41 4.55 -1.66 15.11
C PHE A 41 3.37 -1.28 16.00
N LYS A 42 2.45 -2.23 16.23
CA LYS A 42 1.42 -2.06 17.25
C LYS A 42 2.07 -2.10 18.64
N THR A 43 1.81 -1.06 19.43
CA THR A 43 2.29 -0.91 20.80
C THR A 43 1.15 -0.53 21.73
N LYS A 44 1.29 -0.81 23.03
CA LYS A 44 0.28 -0.44 24.04
C LYS A 44 0.13 1.08 24.18
N THR A 45 1.24 1.79 24.04
CA THR A 45 1.33 3.25 24.14
C THR A 45 2.30 3.79 23.10
N GLY A 46 2.16 5.08 22.78
CA GLY A 46 3.04 5.77 21.84
C GLY A 46 3.06 5.13 20.46
N ARG A 47 4.15 5.39 19.73
CA ARG A 47 4.39 4.84 18.40
C ARG A 47 5.82 4.33 18.35
N LEU A 48 5.99 3.09 17.88
CA LEU A 48 7.29 2.48 17.64
C LEU A 48 7.49 2.29 16.14
N LYS A 49 8.62 2.78 15.64
CA LYS A 49 8.97 2.75 14.23
C LYS A 49 10.41 2.28 14.05
N LEU A 50 10.60 1.26 13.22
CA LEU A 50 11.91 0.90 12.68
C LEU A 50 12.07 1.57 11.31
N ARG A 51 13.08 2.42 11.19
CA ARG A 51 13.51 3.03 9.93
C ARG A 51 14.70 2.26 9.38
N GLU A 52 14.55 1.76 8.18
CA GLU A 52 15.61 1.17 7.36
C GLU A 52 15.81 2.06 6.14
N GLY A 53 17.06 2.49 5.87
CA GLY A 53 17.37 3.40 4.76
C GLY A 53 18.81 3.26 4.29
N ASN A 54 19.13 3.79 3.11
CA ASN A 54 20.52 3.81 2.62
C ASN A 54 21.35 4.93 3.26
N ILE A 55 20.71 5.89 3.95
CA ILE A 55 21.39 6.94 4.73
C ILE A 55 21.06 6.82 6.22
N GLU A 56 19.78 6.82 6.60
CA GLU A 56 19.35 6.74 7.99
C GLU A 56 18.84 5.35 8.38
N ASN A 57 19.35 4.80 9.48
CA ASN A 57 18.86 3.57 10.10
C ASN A 57 18.63 3.80 11.60
N SER A 58 17.41 3.61 12.08
CA SER A 58 17.07 3.93 13.47
C SER A 58 15.82 3.22 13.98
N LEU A 59 15.81 2.90 15.27
CA LEU A 59 14.60 2.58 16.02
C LEU A 59 14.12 3.84 16.76
N ILE A 60 12.86 4.21 16.56
CA ILE A 60 12.29 5.45 17.09
C ILE A 60 11.04 5.10 17.88
N PHE A 61 11.01 5.43 19.16
CA PHE A 61 9.81 5.45 19.98
C PHE A 61 9.44 6.91 20.30
N TYR A 62 8.19 7.28 20.09
CA TYR A 62 7.74 8.62 20.40
C TYR A 62 6.28 8.66 20.87
N ASN A 63 5.99 9.60 21.77
CA ASN A 63 4.64 9.95 22.15
C ASN A 63 4.27 11.27 21.49
N ARG A 64 3.24 11.24 20.63
CA ARG A 64 2.63 12.45 20.09
C ARG A 64 1.26 12.61 20.76
N PRO A 65 1.08 13.60 21.64
CA PRO A 65 -0.27 13.99 22.06
C PRO A 65 -1.04 14.50 20.84
N ASP A 66 -2.32 14.12 20.69
CA ASP A 66 -3.21 14.59 19.62
C ASP A 66 -3.64 16.06 19.84
N LEU A 67 -2.70 16.96 20.13
CA LEU A 67 -2.94 18.37 20.42
C LEU A 67 -2.14 19.23 19.44
N GLU A 68 -2.81 20.18 18.79
CA GLU A 68 -2.21 21.14 17.86
C GLU A 68 -1.12 21.99 18.55
N GLY A 69 -0.01 22.22 17.83
CA GLY A 69 1.07 23.12 18.22
C GLY A 69 2.44 22.45 18.39
N PRO A 70 3.52 23.26 18.52
CA PRO A 70 4.87 22.75 18.73
C PRO A 70 4.95 22.07 20.09
N LYS A 71 4.95 20.74 20.09
CA LYS A 71 5.24 19.95 21.29
C LYS A 71 6.57 19.27 21.11
N GLN A 72 7.42 19.43 22.13
CA GLN A 72 8.57 18.60 22.37
C GLN A 72 8.10 17.15 22.44
N SER A 73 8.24 16.42 21.33
CA SER A 73 7.96 15.00 21.31
C SER A 73 9.02 14.34 22.21
N ASP A 74 8.58 13.51 23.16
CA ASP A 74 9.51 12.64 23.90
C ASP A 74 9.94 11.53 22.93
N VAL A 75 10.99 11.83 22.16
CA VAL A 75 11.53 10.96 21.12
C VAL A 75 12.73 10.23 21.68
N ASN A 76 12.60 8.91 21.76
CA ASN A 76 13.69 8.00 22.02
C ASN A 76 14.17 7.44 20.68
N LEU A 77 15.25 8.01 20.14
CA LEU A 77 15.86 7.60 18.88
C LEU A 77 17.15 6.82 19.16
N VAL A 78 17.20 5.59 18.66
CA VAL A 78 18.39 4.74 18.69
C VAL A 78 18.87 4.55 17.26
N LYS A 79 20.07 5.06 16.94
CA LYS A 79 20.71 4.80 15.66
C LYS A 79 21.15 3.34 15.59
N LEU A 80 20.88 2.71 14.45
CA LEU A 80 21.21 1.30 14.22
C LEU A 80 22.35 1.21 13.21
N GLY A 81 23.25 0.26 13.44
CA GLY A 81 24.19 -0.17 12.41
C GLY A 81 23.52 -1.06 11.37
N PRO A 82 24.20 -1.30 10.23
CA PRO A 82 23.81 -2.34 9.29
C PRO A 82 23.60 -3.68 10.02
N ASP A 83 22.59 -4.45 9.63
CA ASP A 83 22.35 -5.83 10.11
C ASP A 83 22.15 -6.02 11.62
N SER A 84 21.58 -5.04 12.31
CA SER A 84 21.33 -5.10 13.77
C SER A 84 20.45 -6.28 14.27
N GLY A 85 19.88 -7.10 13.39
CA GLY A 85 18.98 -8.23 13.73
C GLY A 85 17.66 -7.81 14.39
N ILE A 86 17.50 -6.53 14.73
CA ILE A 86 16.37 -6.01 15.51
C ILE A 86 15.04 -6.16 14.77
N ARG A 87 15.07 -6.11 13.43
CA ARG A 87 13.87 -6.27 12.60
C ARG A 87 13.18 -7.60 12.86
N GLU A 88 13.94 -8.68 12.89
CA GLU A 88 13.39 -10.03 13.07
C GLU A 88 12.84 -10.21 14.48
N ALA A 89 13.54 -9.67 15.49
CA ALA A 89 13.07 -9.67 16.87
C ALA A 89 11.76 -8.87 17.01
N LEU A 90 11.67 -7.68 16.42
CA LEU A 90 10.47 -6.83 16.47
C LEU A 90 9.29 -7.47 15.73
N ARG A 91 9.51 -8.10 14.58
CA ARG A 91 8.46 -8.81 13.84
C ARG A 91 7.89 -10.00 14.62
N LYS A 92 8.72 -10.67 15.41
CA LYS A 92 8.28 -11.75 16.30
C LYS A 92 7.59 -11.23 17.57
N ALA A 93 8.02 -10.08 18.07
CA ALA A 93 7.50 -9.51 19.32
C ALA A 93 6.22 -8.68 19.13
N ASN A 94 6.05 -8.05 17.96
CA ASN A 94 4.99 -7.10 17.70
C ASN A 94 4.37 -7.31 16.32
N GLU A 95 3.05 -7.19 16.26
CA GLU A 95 2.34 -7.08 15.00
C GLU A 95 2.73 -5.79 14.28
N ILE A 96 2.92 -5.87 12.97
CA ILE A 96 3.16 -4.69 12.14
C ILE A 96 1.84 -3.92 12.05
N LYS A 97 1.90 -2.61 12.30
CA LYS A 97 0.75 -1.69 12.16
C LYS A 97 0.61 -1.23 10.71
N VAL A 98 1.70 -0.73 10.12
CA VAL A 98 1.76 -0.23 8.74
C VAL A 98 3.22 -0.09 8.31
N VAL A 99 3.49 -0.20 7.02
CA VAL A 99 4.80 0.08 6.42
C VAL A 99 4.68 1.31 5.51
N VAL A 100 5.57 2.28 5.70
CA VAL A 100 5.64 3.47 4.86
C VAL A 100 6.93 3.42 4.05
N ASN A 101 6.82 3.29 2.73
CA ASN A 101 7.95 3.42 1.82
C ASN A 101 7.99 4.85 1.28
N LYS A 102 9.17 5.48 1.33
CA LYS A 102 9.34 6.85 0.85
C LYS A 102 10.75 7.14 0.38
N ALA A 103 10.89 8.05 -0.56
CA ALA A 103 12.17 8.59 -0.96
C ALA A 103 12.31 10.02 -0.44
N ARG A 104 13.36 10.30 0.34
CA ARG A 104 13.58 11.59 1.01
C ARG A 104 14.84 12.25 0.53
N GLU A 105 14.73 13.44 -0.03
CA GLU A 105 15.88 14.32 -0.27
C GLU A 105 16.04 15.26 0.92
N ILE A 106 17.26 15.44 1.42
CA ILE A 106 17.52 16.23 2.64
C ILE A 106 18.45 17.40 2.33
N PHE A 107 17.96 18.62 2.57
CA PHE A 107 18.70 19.86 2.35
C PHE A 107 18.77 20.69 3.63
N PHE A 108 19.78 21.54 3.72
CA PHE A 108 19.88 22.58 4.74
C PHE A 108 20.15 23.92 4.07
N ILE A 109 19.51 24.97 4.58
CA ILE A 109 19.92 26.36 4.39
C ILE A 109 20.14 26.92 5.80
N GLU A 110 21.40 27.09 6.18
CA GLU A 110 21.80 27.48 7.54
C GLU A 110 21.19 26.55 8.62
N ASN A 111 20.32 27.07 9.49
CA ASN A 111 19.66 26.34 10.56
C ASN A 111 18.30 25.73 10.16
N VAL A 112 17.87 25.90 8.91
CA VAL A 112 16.59 25.39 8.41
C VAL A 112 16.84 24.14 7.58
N LYS A 113 16.23 23.04 8.00
CA LYS A 113 16.28 21.74 7.34
C LYS A 113 15.03 21.56 6.47
N PHE A 114 15.24 21.01 5.29
CA PHE A 114 14.17 20.67 4.35
C PHE A 114 14.19 19.18 4.06
N HIS A 115 13.02 18.57 4.02
CA HIS A 115 12.83 17.26 3.42
C HIS A 115 11.90 17.40 2.21
N LEU A 116 12.31 16.87 1.07
CA LEU A 116 11.40 16.60 -0.05
C LEU A 116 11.10 15.10 -0.01
N ASP A 117 9.87 14.74 0.33
CA ASP A 117 9.43 13.36 0.46
C ASP A 117 8.53 12.98 -0.71
N GLU A 118 8.85 11.86 -1.35
CA GLU A 118 7.97 11.14 -2.25
C GLU A 118 7.48 9.90 -1.50
N VAL A 119 6.19 9.82 -1.19
CA VAL A 119 5.61 8.75 -0.36
C VAL A 119 4.66 7.91 -1.21
N GLY A 120 4.94 6.60 -1.30
CA GLY A 120 4.14 5.67 -2.10
C GLY A 120 2.67 5.70 -1.71
N GLY A 121 1.78 5.92 -2.68
CA GLY A 121 0.34 6.01 -2.48
C GLY A 121 -0.17 7.31 -1.83
N LEU A 122 0.70 8.24 -1.42
CA LEU A 122 0.29 9.56 -0.88
C LEU A 122 0.71 10.75 -1.74
N GLY A 123 1.81 10.65 -2.48
CA GLY A 123 2.32 11.72 -3.36
C GLY A 123 3.55 12.44 -2.77
N GLU A 124 3.69 13.71 -3.11
CA GLU A 124 4.89 14.51 -2.83
C GLU A 124 4.65 15.55 -1.73
N PHE A 125 5.64 15.71 -0.86
CA PHE A 125 5.57 16.56 0.32
C PHE A 125 6.85 17.34 0.54
N ILE A 126 6.70 18.48 1.20
CA ILE A 126 7.80 19.25 1.79
C ILE A 126 7.63 19.32 3.30
N GLU A 127 8.72 19.08 4.02
CA GLU A 127 8.86 19.36 5.45
C GLU A 127 9.88 20.48 5.63
N ILE A 128 9.52 21.52 6.40
CA ILE A 128 10.40 22.65 6.72
C ILE A 128 10.57 22.68 8.23
N GLU A 129 11.80 22.50 8.69
CA GLU A 129 12.15 22.43 10.11
C GLU A 129 13.22 23.48 10.42
N ALA A 130 12.83 24.58 11.06
CA ALA A 130 13.76 25.57 11.59
C ALA A 130 14.23 25.13 12.98
N ILE A 131 15.53 25.00 13.15
CA ILE A 131 16.16 24.41 14.34
C ILE A 131 16.92 25.47 15.12
N ASP A 132 16.70 25.51 16.43
CA ASP A 132 17.51 26.26 17.39
C ASP A 132 18.22 25.29 18.33
N SER A 133 19.46 24.95 18.00
CA SER A 133 20.24 23.92 18.68
C SER A 133 20.87 24.37 20.00
N ASP A 134 21.07 25.67 20.18
CA ASP A 134 21.71 26.26 21.36
C ASP A 134 20.79 27.20 22.16
N GLY A 135 19.57 27.45 21.67
CA GLY A 135 18.57 28.29 22.32
C GLY A 135 18.74 29.79 22.02
N SER A 136 19.59 30.17 21.06
CA SER A 136 19.92 31.57 20.76
C SER A 136 18.94 32.29 19.84
N ILE A 137 18.13 31.55 19.07
CA ILE A 137 17.26 32.09 18.01
C ILE A 137 15.87 32.40 18.55
N GLY A 138 15.29 31.46 19.30
CA GLY A 138 13.94 31.55 19.86
C GLY A 138 12.82 31.29 18.86
N ILE A 139 11.69 30.79 19.38
CA ILE A 139 10.57 30.26 18.58
C ILE A 139 9.95 31.26 17.59
N SER A 140 9.91 32.55 17.93
CA SER A 140 9.33 33.58 17.06
C SER A 140 10.13 33.73 15.77
N LYS A 141 11.47 33.74 15.87
CA LYS A 141 12.34 33.84 14.69
C LYS A 141 12.33 32.55 13.87
N LEU A 142 12.28 31.38 14.52
CA LEU A 142 12.12 30.10 13.81
C LEU A 142 10.84 30.08 12.98
N LYS A 143 9.74 30.59 13.54
CA LYS A 143 8.48 30.74 12.81
C LYS A 143 8.61 31.71 11.63
N GLU A 144 9.24 32.88 11.81
CA GLU A 144 9.49 33.82 10.72
C GLU A 144 10.32 33.21 9.58
N GLN A 145 11.33 32.38 9.92
CA GLN A 145 12.12 31.65 8.94
C GLN A 145 11.26 30.67 8.14
N CYS A 146 10.39 29.89 8.80
CA CYS A 146 9.46 29.01 8.11
C CYS A 146 8.46 29.79 7.25
N ASP A 147 7.86 30.87 7.77
CA ASP A 147 6.90 31.72 7.06
C ASP A 147 7.50 32.31 5.77
N LYS A 148 8.79 32.66 5.79
CA LYS A 148 9.54 33.10 4.58
C LYS A 148 9.52 32.02 3.49
N TYR A 149 9.81 30.77 3.83
CA TYR A 149 9.87 29.68 2.86
C TYR A 149 8.49 29.22 2.42
N ILE A 150 7.49 29.23 3.30
CA ILE A 150 6.08 29.00 2.94
C ILE A 150 5.67 29.96 1.82
N LYS A 151 5.96 31.25 1.99
CA LYS A 151 5.63 32.28 1.00
C LYS A 151 6.44 32.11 -0.29
N LEU A 152 7.72 31.77 -0.17
CA LEU A 152 8.60 31.58 -1.33
C LEU A 152 8.16 30.40 -2.22
N PHE A 153 7.73 29.31 -1.60
CA PHE A 153 7.34 28.08 -2.28
C PHE A 153 5.85 28.01 -2.64
N ASP A 154 5.09 29.10 -2.40
CA ASP A 154 3.64 29.20 -2.61
C ASP A 154 2.84 28.08 -1.92
N ILE A 155 3.24 27.71 -0.70
CA ILE A 155 2.56 26.67 0.08
C ILE A 155 1.30 27.29 0.71
N LYS A 156 0.13 26.77 0.38
CA LYS A 156 -1.14 27.32 0.87
C LYS A 156 -1.52 26.67 2.19
N PRO A 157 -2.31 27.35 3.04
CA PRO A 157 -2.77 26.77 4.30
C PRO A 157 -3.50 25.41 4.15
N ASN A 158 -4.22 25.21 3.04
CA ASN A 158 -4.90 23.94 2.76
C ASN A 158 -3.96 22.80 2.32
N ASP A 159 -2.70 23.11 2.00
CA ASP A 159 -1.70 22.10 1.68
C ASP A 159 -1.02 21.58 2.97
N PHE A 160 -1.18 22.24 4.12
CA PHE A 160 -0.61 21.81 5.39
C PHE A 160 -1.19 20.49 5.86
N ILE A 161 -0.32 19.62 6.39
CA ILE A 161 -0.71 18.34 6.97
C ILE A 161 -0.24 18.22 8.41
N ASN A 162 -1.18 17.85 9.28
CA ASN A 162 -0.92 17.64 10.70
C ASN A 162 -0.65 16.16 11.02
N ASN A 163 -1.15 15.26 10.18
CA ASN A 163 -1.05 13.81 10.37
C ASN A 163 0.35 13.30 10.00
N SER A 164 0.74 12.15 10.56
CA SER A 164 1.93 11.45 10.08
C SER A 164 1.61 10.63 8.82
N TYR A 165 2.61 10.33 7.99
CA TYR A 165 2.40 9.48 6.80
C TYR A 165 1.77 8.12 7.14
N SER A 166 2.11 7.53 8.30
CA SER A 166 1.46 6.28 8.74
C SER A 166 -0.04 6.46 8.95
N ASP A 167 -0.47 7.58 9.54
CA ASP A 167 -1.89 7.84 9.79
C ASP A 167 -2.63 8.05 8.46
N MET A 168 -2.03 8.81 7.54
CA MET A 168 -2.58 9.08 6.21
C MET A 168 -2.69 7.82 5.33
N ILE A 169 -1.67 6.93 5.37
CA ILE A 169 -1.72 5.65 4.66
C ILE A 169 -2.83 4.76 5.21
N MET A 170 -2.95 4.67 6.54
CA MET A 170 -4.01 3.86 7.16
C MET A 170 -5.40 4.38 6.82
N GLU A 171 -5.62 5.70 6.93
CA GLU A 171 -6.90 6.33 6.58
C GLU A 171 -7.27 6.05 5.11
N LYS A 172 -6.35 6.32 4.18
CA LYS A 172 -6.56 6.06 2.75
C LYS A 172 -6.75 4.58 2.43
N GLY A 173 -6.06 3.70 3.16
CA GLY A 173 -6.20 2.26 3.08
C GLY A 173 -7.60 1.80 3.52
N GLU A 174 -8.09 2.26 4.67
CA GLU A 174 -9.43 1.94 5.18
C GLU A 174 -10.54 2.45 4.25
N ASP A 175 -10.39 3.68 3.72
CA ASP A 175 -11.33 4.22 2.73
C ASP A 175 -11.39 3.34 1.47
N PHE A 176 -10.23 2.92 0.97
CA PHE A 176 -10.16 2.07 -0.21
C PHE A 176 -10.67 0.65 0.06
N LYS A 177 -10.36 0.08 1.23
CA LYS A 177 -10.87 -1.23 1.64
C LYS A 177 -12.39 -1.21 1.75
N THR A 178 -12.96 -0.17 2.37
CA THR A 178 -14.42 0.00 2.48
C THR A 178 -15.06 0.04 1.10
N LEU A 179 -14.49 0.82 0.17
CA LEU A 179 -14.95 0.86 -1.22
C LEU A 179 -14.91 -0.52 -1.89
N LEU A 180 -13.83 -1.28 -1.70
CA LEU A 180 -13.70 -2.63 -2.24
C LEU A 180 -14.68 -3.61 -1.59
N GLU A 181 -14.91 -3.53 -0.29
CA GLU A 181 -15.87 -4.39 0.43
C GLU A 181 -17.30 -4.16 -0.05
N ASP A 182 -17.71 -2.90 -0.25
CA ASP A 182 -19.02 -2.56 -0.81
C ASP A 182 -19.21 -3.18 -2.20
N GLN A 183 -18.24 -3.02 -3.08
CA GLN A 183 -18.28 -3.61 -4.43
C GLN A 183 -18.24 -5.15 -4.38
N PHE A 184 -17.44 -5.72 -3.48
CA PHE A 184 -17.31 -7.16 -3.31
C PHE A 184 -18.60 -7.77 -2.76
N GLN A 185 -19.29 -7.07 -1.86
CA GLN A 185 -20.56 -7.52 -1.31
C GLN A 185 -21.60 -7.66 -2.42
N GLU A 186 -21.81 -6.63 -3.22
CA GLU A 186 -22.79 -6.67 -4.32
C GLU A 186 -22.45 -7.77 -5.35
N PHE A 187 -21.16 -7.87 -5.69
CA PHE A 187 -20.66 -8.86 -6.64
C PHE A 187 -20.83 -10.30 -6.12
N SER A 188 -20.38 -10.56 -4.89
CA SER A 188 -20.43 -11.88 -4.26
C SER A 188 -21.87 -12.37 -4.06
N GLU A 189 -22.81 -11.49 -3.71
CA GLU A 189 -24.24 -11.81 -3.62
C GLU A 189 -24.82 -12.23 -4.98
N ARG A 190 -24.43 -11.54 -6.07
CA ARG A 190 -24.83 -11.92 -7.44
C ARG A 190 -24.29 -13.30 -7.83
N ILE A 191 -23.01 -13.57 -7.55
CA ILE A 191 -22.41 -14.89 -7.79
C ILE A 191 -23.12 -15.97 -6.95
N LYS A 192 -23.38 -15.71 -5.67
CA LYS A 192 -24.08 -16.65 -4.78
C LYS A 192 -25.46 -17.02 -5.33
N LYS A 193 -26.22 -16.03 -5.81
CA LYS A 193 -27.54 -16.25 -6.42
C LYS A 193 -27.43 -17.19 -7.64
N HIS A 194 -26.46 -16.97 -8.51
CA HIS A 194 -26.22 -17.85 -9.66
C HIS A 194 -25.83 -19.27 -9.25
N LEU A 195 -24.94 -19.43 -8.26
CA LEU A 195 -24.54 -20.74 -7.75
C LEU A 195 -25.74 -21.52 -7.18
N ILE A 196 -26.62 -20.84 -6.43
CA ILE A 196 -27.86 -21.44 -5.89
C ILE A 196 -28.79 -21.87 -7.04
N GLN A 197 -29.05 -20.98 -8.01
CA GLN A 197 -29.91 -21.29 -9.16
C GLN A 197 -29.39 -22.48 -9.97
N LYS A 198 -28.06 -22.60 -10.10
CA LYS A 198 -27.39 -23.69 -10.81
C LYS A 198 -27.08 -24.90 -9.93
N GLN A 199 -27.54 -24.89 -8.67
CA GLN A 199 -27.36 -25.97 -7.69
C GLN A 199 -25.89 -26.36 -7.45
N ILE A 200 -24.97 -25.42 -7.62
CA ILE A 200 -23.54 -25.60 -7.32
C ILE A 200 -23.32 -25.33 -5.84
N LYS A 201 -22.72 -26.31 -5.15
CA LYS A 201 -22.34 -26.17 -3.74
C LYS A 201 -20.84 -25.89 -3.64
N THR A 202 -20.49 -24.72 -3.11
CA THR A 202 -19.11 -24.41 -2.72
C THR A 202 -18.93 -24.75 -1.25
N LYS A 203 -17.94 -25.59 -0.93
CA LYS A 203 -17.64 -25.98 0.47
C LYS A 203 -16.90 -24.88 1.24
N HIS A 204 -16.14 -24.07 0.50
CA HIS A 204 -15.26 -23.04 1.04
C HIS A 204 -15.57 -21.70 0.39
N ASN A 205 -15.00 -20.66 0.99
CA ASN A 205 -14.87 -19.35 0.37
C ASN A 205 -14.11 -19.43 -0.96
N PRO A 206 -14.29 -18.43 -1.86
CA PRO A 206 -13.45 -18.30 -3.03
C PRO A 206 -11.98 -18.20 -2.60
N ASP A 207 -11.11 -18.82 -3.38
CA ASP A 207 -9.67 -18.74 -3.20
C ASP A 207 -9.19 -17.29 -3.41
N HIS A 208 -9.60 -16.71 -4.54
CA HIS A 208 -9.29 -15.32 -4.87
C HIS A 208 -10.41 -14.70 -5.72
N ALA A 209 -10.38 -13.37 -5.80
CA ALA A 209 -11.26 -12.58 -6.64
C ALA A 209 -10.45 -11.81 -7.70
N CYS A 210 -10.93 -11.79 -8.95
CA CYS A 210 -10.33 -10.97 -9.99
C CYS A 210 -11.02 -9.60 -10.06
N TYR A 211 -10.23 -8.54 -9.91
CA TYR A 211 -10.63 -7.16 -10.07
C TYR A 211 -10.13 -6.60 -11.40
N ARG A 212 -11.02 -5.97 -12.18
CA ARG A 212 -10.71 -5.41 -13.49
C ARG A 212 -10.59 -3.90 -13.42
N VAL A 213 -9.70 -3.37 -14.24
CA VAL A 213 -9.53 -1.95 -14.56
C VAL A 213 -9.62 -1.76 -16.07
N LYS A 214 -9.89 -0.54 -16.52
CA LYS A 214 -10.13 -0.18 -17.92
C LYS A 214 -8.85 0.26 -18.63
N THR A 215 -7.95 0.95 -17.92
CA THR A 215 -6.72 1.52 -18.50
C THR A 215 -5.44 1.04 -17.78
N LEU A 216 -4.29 1.23 -18.43
CA LEU A 216 -2.98 0.99 -17.82
C LEU A 216 -2.70 1.97 -16.67
N GLU A 217 -3.22 3.19 -16.75
CA GLU A 217 -3.10 4.17 -15.66
C GLU A 217 -3.89 3.73 -14.43
N GLU A 218 -5.12 3.23 -14.63
CA GLU A 218 -5.90 2.65 -13.54
C GLU A 218 -5.23 1.39 -12.97
N TYR A 219 -4.56 0.58 -13.80
CA TYR A 219 -3.80 -0.57 -13.32
C TYR A 219 -2.72 -0.18 -12.32
N GLU A 220 -1.86 0.79 -12.66
CA GLU A 220 -0.84 1.26 -11.72
C GLU A 220 -1.47 1.94 -10.50
N SER A 221 -2.52 2.75 -10.69
CA SER A 221 -3.23 3.40 -9.58
C SER A 221 -3.85 2.38 -8.61
N TYR A 222 -4.48 1.32 -9.10
CA TYR A 222 -5.06 0.27 -8.25
C TYR A 222 -4.00 -0.62 -7.61
N LYS A 223 -2.86 -0.85 -8.26
CA LYS A 223 -1.71 -1.50 -7.60
C LYS A 223 -1.23 -0.69 -6.39
N GLU A 224 -1.08 0.63 -6.54
CA GLU A 224 -0.69 1.49 -5.41
C GLU A 224 -1.72 1.43 -4.28
N LYS A 225 -3.01 1.48 -4.59
CA LYS A 225 -4.09 1.38 -3.59
C LYS A 225 -4.13 0.02 -2.90
N LEU A 226 -3.95 -1.08 -3.63
CA LEU A 226 -3.89 -2.43 -3.06
C LEU A 226 -2.68 -2.60 -2.14
N ASN A 227 -1.54 -1.97 -2.44
CA ASN A 227 -0.38 -1.93 -1.56
C ASN A 227 -0.63 -1.19 -0.23
N LEU A 228 -1.68 -0.35 -0.13
CA LEU A 228 -2.05 0.28 1.14
C LEU A 228 -2.68 -0.73 2.12
N ILE A 229 -3.26 -1.82 1.62
CA ILE A 229 -4.09 -2.77 2.38
C ILE A 229 -3.66 -4.23 2.23
N GLY A 230 -2.56 -4.49 1.53
CA GLY A 230 -2.08 -5.81 1.22
C GLY A 230 -0.65 -5.82 0.69
N ASP A 231 -0.09 -7.02 0.59
CA ASP A 231 1.24 -7.28 0.08
C ASP A 231 1.13 -7.84 -1.35
N LEU A 232 1.90 -7.28 -2.30
CA LEU A 232 2.08 -7.88 -3.62
C LEU A 232 2.79 -9.23 -3.47
N LEU A 233 2.13 -10.32 -3.85
CA LEU A 233 2.70 -11.66 -3.86
C LEU A 233 3.56 -11.91 -5.10
N ILE A 234 3.01 -11.56 -6.27
CA ILE A 234 3.70 -11.69 -7.55
C ILE A 234 3.14 -10.69 -8.55
N GLU A 235 3.99 -10.28 -9.49
CA GLU A 235 3.57 -9.65 -10.73
C GLU A 235 4.23 -10.39 -11.90
N SER A 236 3.44 -11.03 -12.76
CA SER A 236 3.96 -11.89 -13.82
C SER A 236 3.23 -11.71 -15.15
N MET A 237 3.93 -12.04 -16.24
CA MET A 237 3.41 -11.95 -17.60
C MET A 237 2.54 -13.18 -17.92
N VAL A 238 1.22 -13.00 -17.99
CA VAL A 238 0.27 -14.09 -18.25
C VAL A 238 -0.59 -13.76 -19.46
N GLY A 239 -0.42 -14.52 -20.55
CA GLY A 239 -1.20 -14.37 -21.77
C GLY A 239 -1.05 -12.98 -22.42
N GLY A 240 0.18 -12.45 -22.41
CA GLY A 240 0.60 -11.21 -23.08
C GLY A 240 0.31 -9.92 -22.31
N ARG A 241 0.10 -9.99 -21.00
CA ARG A 241 -0.11 -8.82 -20.12
C ARG A 241 0.39 -9.11 -18.70
N LEU A 242 0.68 -8.08 -17.92
CA LEU A 242 0.98 -8.27 -16.49
C LEU A 242 -0.29 -8.58 -15.71
N ILE A 243 -0.12 -9.43 -14.70
CA ILE A 243 -1.11 -9.70 -13.68
C ILE A 243 -0.39 -9.55 -12.33
N SER A 244 -0.92 -8.67 -11.49
CA SER A 244 -0.47 -8.48 -10.12
C SER A 244 -1.41 -9.22 -9.18
N THR A 245 -0.88 -10.03 -8.27
CA THR A 245 -1.66 -10.73 -7.24
C THR A 245 -1.29 -10.21 -5.87
N PHE A 246 -2.29 -9.81 -5.08
CA PHE A 246 -2.13 -9.24 -3.75
C PHE A 246 -2.73 -10.16 -2.69
N ARG A 247 -2.04 -10.30 -1.55
CA ARG A 247 -2.60 -10.83 -0.30
C ARG A 247 -2.94 -9.66 0.62
N LEU A 248 -4.20 -9.47 0.90
CA LEU A 248 -4.67 -8.43 1.80
C LEU A 248 -4.30 -8.74 3.26
N HIS A 249 -4.00 -7.69 4.03
CA HIS A 249 -3.71 -7.82 5.47
C HIS A 249 -4.94 -8.29 6.26
N GLU A 250 -6.13 -7.92 5.78
CA GLU A 250 -7.41 -8.42 6.26
C GLU A 250 -8.28 -8.85 5.07
N SER A 251 -9.03 -9.94 5.22
CA SER A 251 -9.95 -10.41 4.17
C SER A 251 -11.00 -9.37 3.82
N LEU A 252 -11.29 -9.21 2.52
CA LEU A 252 -12.52 -8.55 2.08
C LEU A 252 -13.71 -9.39 2.48
N LYS A 253 -14.64 -8.79 3.23
CA LYS A 253 -15.83 -9.47 3.71
C LYS A 253 -17.05 -9.06 2.91
N GLY A 254 -17.61 -10.00 2.15
CA GLY A 254 -19.00 -9.91 1.68
C GLY A 254 -19.94 -10.61 2.67
N LYS A 255 -21.26 -10.44 2.50
CA LYS A 255 -22.26 -11.17 3.31
C LYS A 255 -22.22 -12.69 3.08
N THR A 256 -21.76 -13.11 1.90
CA THR A 256 -21.88 -14.50 1.44
C THR A 256 -20.54 -15.21 1.33
N PHE A 257 -19.49 -14.46 1.03
CA PHE A 257 -18.15 -14.94 0.79
C PHE A 257 -17.15 -13.94 1.38
N GLU A 258 -15.97 -14.41 1.71
CA GLU A 258 -14.80 -13.59 2.01
C GLU A 258 -13.60 -14.10 1.23
N THR A 259 -12.65 -13.23 0.90
CA THR A 259 -11.34 -13.63 0.37
C THR A 259 -10.31 -12.59 0.77
N ASN A 260 -9.07 -13.01 0.95
CA ASN A 260 -7.93 -12.14 1.19
C ASN A 260 -6.98 -12.07 -0.02
N ILE A 261 -7.37 -12.59 -1.19
CA ILE A 261 -6.53 -12.57 -2.38
C ILE A 261 -7.24 -11.87 -3.52
N ILE A 262 -6.58 -10.86 -4.08
CA ILE A 262 -7.04 -10.13 -5.26
C ILE A 262 -6.06 -10.32 -6.40
N GLU A 263 -6.56 -10.77 -7.54
CA GLU A 263 -5.87 -10.71 -8.81
C GLU A 263 -6.27 -9.41 -9.53
N LEU A 264 -5.29 -8.60 -9.91
CA LEU A 264 -5.45 -7.38 -10.69
C LEU A 264 -4.72 -7.57 -12.03
N PRO A 265 -5.45 -7.87 -13.13
CA PRO A 265 -4.84 -8.01 -14.44
C PRO A 265 -4.81 -6.69 -15.22
N GLN A 266 -3.73 -6.44 -15.97
CA GLN A 266 -3.70 -5.34 -16.95
C GLN A 266 -4.82 -5.49 -17.99
N PRO A 267 -5.45 -4.38 -18.43
CA PRO A 267 -6.39 -4.43 -19.53
C PRO A 267 -5.66 -4.79 -20.83
N LYS A 268 -6.26 -5.69 -21.62
CA LYS A 268 -5.75 -6.00 -22.97
C LYS A 268 -6.15 -4.88 -23.94
N PRO A 269 -5.28 -4.45 -24.87
CA PRO A 269 -5.56 -3.32 -25.78
C PRO A 269 -6.84 -3.50 -26.62
N ASN A 270 -7.14 -4.75 -27.00
CA ASN A 270 -8.23 -5.10 -27.90
C ASN A 270 -9.50 -5.58 -27.18
N ARG A 271 -9.63 -5.30 -25.88
CA ARG A 271 -10.79 -5.74 -25.10
C ARG A 271 -11.22 -4.65 -24.12
N VAL A 272 -12.51 -4.36 -24.12
CA VAL A 272 -13.13 -3.45 -23.16
C VAL A 272 -13.42 -4.21 -21.88
N TYR A 273 -13.09 -3.58 -20.75
CA TYR A 273 -13.37 -4.08 -19.42
C TYR A 273 -14.19 -3.05 -18.65
N GLU A 274 -15.13 -3.52 -17.84
CA GLU A 274 -15.73 -2.69 -16.82
C GLU A 274 -14.86 -2.70 -15.57
N LEU A 275 -14.86 -1.58 -14.85
CA LEU A 275 -14.14 -1.44 -13.59
C LEU A 275 -14.91 -2.19 -12.50
N GLY A 276 -14.23 -3.06 -11.76
CA GLY A 276 -14.84 -3.82 -10.68
C GLY A 276 -14.51 -5.32 -10.70
N PHE A 277 -15.13 -6.06 -9.79
CA PHE A 277 -14.99 -7.52 -9.74
C PHE A 277 -15.65 -8.21 -10.94
N GLU A 278 -14.93 -9.16 -11.55
CA GLU A 278 -15.38 -9.85 -12.77
C GLU A 278 -15.66 -11.35 -12.54
N HIS A 279 -14.80 -12.02 -11.78
CA HIS A 279 -14.99 -13.43 -11.43
C HIS A 279 -14.43 -13.78 -10.04
N LEU A 280 -14.95 -14.89 -9.50
CA LEU A 280 -14.41 -15.58 -8.33
C LEU A 280 -13.84 -16.93 -8.77
N GLU A 281 -12.75 -17.34 -8.14
CA GLU A 281 -12.17 -18.67 -8.35
C GLU A 281 -12.30 -19.50 -7.07
N PHE A 282 -12.62 -20.79 -7.20
CA PHE A 282 -12.78 -21.72 -6.08
C PHE A 282 -11.87 -22.93 -6.26
N VAL A 283 -11.27 -23.38 -5.16
CA VAL A 283 -10.57 -24.66 -5.12
C VAL A 283 -11.57 -25.81 -4.98
N ILE A 284 -11.49 -26.79 -5.88
CA ILE A 284 -12.25 -28.04 -5.81
C ILE A 284 -11.31 -29.24 -5.70
N SER A 285 -11.75 -30.27 -4.97
CA SER A 285 -10.96 -31.50 -4.79
C SER A 285 -11.21 -32.56 -5.86
N GLU A 286 -12.35 -32.46 -6.55
CA GLU A 286 -12.74 -33.37 -7.61
C GLU A 286 -12.21 -32.89 -8.97
N ASP A 287 -11.91 -33.83 -9.86
CA ASP A 287 -11.46 -33.50 -11.20
C ASP A 287 -12.57 -32.82 -12.03
N PHE A 288 -12.17 -32.01 -13.01
CA PHE A 288 -13.10 -31.25 -13.84
C PHE A 288 -14.14 -32.08 -14.56
N LYS A 289 -13.79 -33.31 -14.97
CA LYS A 289 -14.73 -34.19 -15.68
C LYS A 289 -15.80 -34.68 -14.72
N SER A 290 -15.41 -35.22 -13.57
CA SER A 290 -16.34 -35.64 -12.52
C SER A 290 -17.23 -34.48 -12.04
N PHE A 291 -16.66 -33.29 -11.88
CA PHE A 291 -17.40 -32.09 -11.51
C PHE A 291 -18.43 -31.69 -12.56
N SER A 292 -18.02 -31.65 -13.83
CA SER A 292 -18.91 -31.32 -14.94
C SER A 292 -20.01 -32.36 -15.14
N GLU A 293 -19.74 -33.65 -14.92
CA GLU A 293 -20.73 -34.72 -15.03
C GLU A 293 -21.86 -34.60 -13.98
N LYS A 294 -21.52 -34.19 -12.75
CA LYS A 294 -22.52 -33.87 -11.70
C LYS A 294 -23.39 -32.67 -12.06
N HIS A 295 -22.89 -31.80 -12.92
CA HIS A 295 -23.52 -30.56 -13.36
C HIS A 295 -23.78 -30.55 -14.88
N LYS A 296 -24.17 -31.70 -15.44
CA LYS A 296 -24.32 -31.93 -16.89
C LYS A 296 -25.25 -30.97 -17.63
N ASP A 297 -26.16 -30.31 -16.92
CA ASP A 297 -27.10 -29.34 -17.48
C ASP A 297 -26.49 -27.92 -17.59
N LEU A 298 -25.22 -27.75 -17.17
CA LEU A 298 -24.48 -26.50 -17.24
C LEU A 298 -23.45 -26.54 -18.37
N GLU A 299 -23.32 -25.42 -19.09
CA GLU A 299 -22.31 -25.25 -20.13
C GLU A 299 -21.03 -24.66 -19.52
N PHE A 300 -19.99 -25.49 -19.43
CA PHE A 300 -18.65 -25.07 -18.98
C PHE A 300 -17.75 -24.70 -20.17
N ASP A 301 -16.87 -23.73 -19.96
CA ASP A 301 -15.79 -23.34 -20.87
C ASP A 301 -14.49 -24.03 -20.47
N TRP A 302 -14.03 -24.93 -21.33
CA TRP A 302 -12.87 -25.81 -21.13
C TRP A 302 -11.55 -25.24 -21.65
N LYS A 303 -11.53 -24.03 -22.22
CA LYS A 303 -10.31 -23.45 -22.81
C LYS A 303 -9.13 -23.36 -21.84
N GLY A 304 -9.41 -23.21 -20.54
CA GLY A 304 -8.40 -23.16 -19.48
C GLY A 304 -8.03 -24.52 -18.87
N ALA A 305 -8.75 -25.59 -19.21
CA ALA A 305 -8.66 -26.87 -18.51
C ALA A 305 -7.40 -27.66 -18.89
N ASP A 306 -6.85 -27.42 -20.09
CA ASP A 306 -5.67 -28.13 -20.61
C ASP A 306 -4.35 -27.39 -20.33
N LYS A 307 -4.37 -26.30 -19.55
CA LYS A 307 -3.14 -25.59 -19.19
C LYS A 307 -2.22 -26.54 -18.43
N SER A 308 -0.95 -26.58 -18.82
CA SER A 308 0.08 -27.41 -18.15
C SER A 308 0.34 -26.98 -16.71
N PHE A 309 0.00 -25.75 -16.37
CA PHE A 309 0.21 -25.17 -15.04
C PHE A 309 -1.05 -24.44 -14.59
N ASN A 310 -1.51 -24.77 -13.38
CA ASN A 310 -2.76 -24.32 -12.77
C ASN A 310 -3.96 -24.29 -13.74
N PRO A 311 -4.43 -25.45 -14.25
CA PRO A 311 -5.58 -25.49 -15.12
C PRO A 311 -6.85 -25.04 -14.41
N GLU A 312 -7.76 -24.41 -15.16
CA GLU A 312 -9.04 -23.93 -14.64
C GLU A 312 -10.23 -24.36 -15.52
N LEU A 313 -11.35 -24.66 -14.87
CA LEU A 313 -12.65 -24.87 -15.53
C LEU A 313 -13.52 -23.63 -15.29
N ARG A 314 -14.00 -23.00 -16.36
CA ARG A 314 -14.80 -21.78 -16.26
C ARG A 314 -16.29 -22.06 -16.43
N LEU A 315 -17.11 -21.47 -15.57
CA LEU A 315 -18.57 -21.40 -15.72
C LEU A 315 -18.99 -19.96 -16.03
N PRO A 316 -19.42 -19.65 -17.26
CA PRO A 316 -19.96 -18.34 -17.62
C PRO A 316 -21.29 -18.07 -16.91
N LEU A 317 -21.45 -16.85 -16.36
CA LEU A 317 -22.65 -16.38 -15.65
C LEU A 317 -23.10 -15.02 -16.21
N GLY A 318 -23.32 -14.96 -17.53
CA GLY A 318 -23.60 -13.71 -18.25
C GLY A 318 -22.34 -12.84 -18.36
N GLU A 319 -22.40 -11.64 -17.79
CA GLU A 319 -21.27 -10.69 -17.78
C GLU A 319 -20.19 -11.03 -16.75
N THR A 320 -20.46 -12.01 -15.88
CA THR A 320 -19.53 -12.48 -14.84
C THR A 320 -19.16 -13.94 -15.05
N SER A 321 -18.23 -14.47 -14.25
CA SER A 321 -18.01 -15.92 -14.21
C SER A 321 -17.56 -16.43 -12.85
N VAL A 322 -17.63 -17.75 -12.70
CA VAL A 322 -16.92 -18.49 -11.66
C VAL A 322 -15.94 -19.42 -12.33
N LYS A 323 -14.76 -19.62 -11.73
CA LYS A 323 -13.80 -20.62 -12.17
C LYS A 323 -13.47 -21.58 -11.05
N PHE A 324 -13.02 -22.76 -11.44
CA PHE A 324 -12.64 -23.83 -10.54
C PHE A 324 -11.25 -24.33 -10.89
N HIS A 325 -10.42 -24.52 -9.86
CA HIS A 325 -9.04 -25.00 -9.98
C HIS A 325 -8.74 -25.94 -8.80
N HIS A 326 -7.61 -26.63 -8.81
CA HIS A 326 -7.33 -27.73 -7.85
C HIS A 326 -6.34 -27.37 -6.74
N GLN A 327 -5.74 -26.18 -6.79
CA GLN A 327 -4.73 -25.71 -5.84
C GLN A 327 -4.91 -24.21 -5.61
N THR A 328 -4.59 -23.73 -4.41
CA THR A 328 -4.73 -22.30 -4.08
C THR A 328 -3.80 -21.45 -4.93
N LEU A 329 -4.19 -20.21 -5.23
CA LEU A 329 -3.34 -19.30 -5.99
C LEU A 329 -2.02 -19.03 -5.27
N GLU A 330 -2.01 -19.01 -3.94
CA GLU A 330 -0.76 -18.89 -3.16
C GLU A 330 0.20 -20.04 -3.45
N ARG A 331 -0.30 -21.27 -3.53
CA ARG A 331 0.53 -22.44 -3.84
C ARG A 331 1.09 -22.37 -5.27
N VAL A 332 0.28 -21.89 -6.20
CA VAL A 332 0.70 -21.63 -7.59
C VAL A 332 1.86 -20.65 -7.59
N ILE A 333 1.72 -19.53 -6.87
CA ILE A 333 2.74 -18.48 -6.77
C ILE A 333 4.02 -19.01 -6.13
N GLU A 334 3.94 -19.78 -5.04
CA GLU A 334 5.11 -20.41 -4.41
C GLU A 334 5.92 -21.24 -5.40
N ILE A 335 5.24 -22.01 -6.26
CA ILE A 335 5.89 -22.85 -7.27
C ILE A 335 6.53 -21.97 -8.36
N GLU A 336 5.84 -20.93 -8.83
CA GLU A 336 6.38 -19.99 -9.82
C GLU A 336 7.62 -19.26 -9.30
N MET A 337 7.59 -18.79 -8.06
CA MET A 337 8.73 -18.11 -7.45
C MET A 337 9.93 -19.06 -7.30
N ALA A 338 9.70 -20.29 -6.84
CA ALA A 338 10.76 -21.29 -6.71
C ALA A 338 11.38 -21.70 -8.06
N ALA A 339 10.63 -21.66 -9.16
CA ALA A 339 11.16 -21.96 -10.49
C ALA A 339 12.00 -20.81 -11.09
N ASN A 340 11.81 -19.58 -10.60
CA ASN A 340 12.52 -18.38 -11.05
C ASN A 340 13.65 -17.95 -10.10
N SER A 341 13.85 -18.68 -8.99
CA SER A 341 14.94 -18.50 -8.02
C SER A 341 16.14 -19.34 -8.40
#